data_AF-A0A9D3U9P8-F1
#
_entry.id   AF-A0A9D3U9P8-F1
#
_cell.length_a   1.000
_cell.length_b   1.000
_cell.length_c   1.000
_cell.angle_alpha   90.00
_cell.angle_beta   90.00
_cell.angle_gamma   90.00
#
_symmetry.space_group_name_H-M   'P 1'
#
loop_
_entity.id
_entity.type
_entity.pdbx_description
1 polymer ?
#
loop_
_entity_poly.entity_id
_entity_poly.type
_entity_poly.pdbx_seq_one_letter_code
_entity_poly.pdbx_strand_id
1 'polypeptide(L)'
;MNNELLKPFTKDEVWDAVKSRAPLKAPGVDGFPALFFQCFWHIIGDDISHYVLEVLNGRIEMGNINKTHVVLIPKVDKPKKLSQFRPISLCNVLYKIIAKILVACMSPILDCCIDEAQGAFIQGRHITDNTLITYEVLHSLKMKKKGIKGNFTLKLDLIKAYDQLEWDFLAGMMN
;
A
#
# COMPACT_ATOMS: atom_id res chain seq x y z
N MET A 1 21.25 -4.19 6.07
CA MET A 1 19.97 -4.25 5.33
C MET A 1 19.15 -5.45 5.75
N ASN A 2 19.62 -6.69 5.53
CA ASN A 2 18.87 -7.88 5.95
C ASN A 2 18.65 -7.96 7.48
N ASN A 3 19.68 -7.65 8.27
CA ASN A 3 19.58 -7.67 9.74
C ASN A 3 18.52 -6.70 10.31
N GLU A 4 18.14 -5.65 9.57
CA GLU A 4 17.07 -4.74 9.99
C GLU A 4 15.68 -5.35 9.72
N LEU A 5 15.51 -6.04 8.60
CA LEU A 5 14.27 -6.76 8.24
C LEU A 5 14.01 -7.98 9.13
N LEU A 6 15.07 -8.58 9.65
CA LEU A 6 15.01 -9.78 10.50
C LEU A 6 14.84 -9.44 11.99
N LYS A 7 14.71 -8.16 12.35
CA LYS A 7 14.45 -7.78 13.74
C LYS A 7 13.09 -8.31 14.20
N PRO A 8 12.99 -8.80 15.44
CA PRO A 8 11.72 -9.23 15.98
C PRO A 8 10.78 -8.03 16.12
N PHE A 9 9.53 -8.22 15.72
CA PHE A 9 8.50 -7.22 15.92
C PHE A 9 8.24 -7.00 17.41
N THR A 10 7.95 -5.76 17.78
CA THR A 10 7.77 -5.33 19.17
C THR A 10 6.37 -4.81 19.43
N LYS A 11 5.96 -4.83 20.70
CA LYS A 11 4.68 -4.26 21.13
C LYS A 11 4.57 -2.76 20.83
N ASP A 12 5.67 -2.03 20.91
CA ASP A 12 5.71 -0.59 20.65
C ASP A 12 5.39 -0.28 19.18
N GLU A 13 5.90 -1.08 18.24
CA GLU A 13 5.56 -0.95 16.82
C GLU A 13 4.07 -1.19 16.56
N VAL A 14 3.44 -2.12 17.30
CA VAL A 14 1.99 -2.32 17.22
C VAL A 14 1.25 -1.06 17.68
N TRP A 15 1.67 -0.47 18.80
CA TRP A 15 1.05 0.73 19.32
C TRP A 15 1.26 1.94 18.39
N ASP A 16 2.44 2.10 17.83
CA ASP A 16 2.73 3.14 16.84
C ASP A 16 1.89 2.97 15.57
N ALA A 17 1.72 1.72 15.10
CA ALA A 17 0.84 1.41 14.00
C ALA A 17 -0.62 1.81 14.29
N VAL A 18 -1.12 1.58 15.52
CA VAL A 18 -2.47 2.00 15.94
C VAL A 18 -2.61 3.53 16.01
N LYS A 19 -1.67 4.22 16.65
CA LYS A 19 -1.68 5.69 16.79
C LYS A 19 -1.60 6.42 15.45
N SER A 20 -0.84 5.90 14.49
CA SER A 20 -0.67 6.53 13.18
C SER A 20 -1.93 6.54 12.31
N ARG A 21 -2.98 5.78 12.70
CA ARG A 21 -4.22 5.68 11.92
C ARG A 21 -5.15 6.86 12.19
N ALA A 22 -5.76 7.36 11.12
CA ALA A 22 -6.87 8.28 11.23
C ALA A 22 -8.06 7.62 11.98
N PRO A 23 -8.59 8.24 13.07
CA PRO A 23 -9.50 7.55 14.00
C PRO A 23 -10.83 7.10 13.38
N LEU A 24 -11.42 7.93 12.51
CA LEU A 24 -12.79 7.77 11.99
C LEU A 24 -12.85 7.28 10.53
N LYS A 25 -11.88 6.46 10.11
CA LYS A 25 -11.96 5.79 8.80
C LYS A 25 -12.97 4.64 8.85
N ALA A 26 -13.57 4.33 7.71
CA ALA A 26 -14.54 3.24 7.58
C ALA A 26 -13.94 1.90 8.07
N PRO A 27 -14.65 1.18 8.96
CA PRO A 27 -14.20 -0.09 9.50
C PRO A 27 -14.31 -1.21 8.46
N GLY A 28 -13.82 -2.40 8.80
CA GLY A 28 -14.03 -3.60 8.02
C GLY A 28 -15.36 -4.28 8.37
N VAL A 29 -15.40 -5.60 8.18
CA VAL A 29 -16.57 -6.45 8.47
C VAL A 29 -16.90 -6.46 9.97
N ASP A 30 -15.89 -6.26 10.82
CA ASP A 30 -16.02 -6.24 12.28
C ASP A 30 -16.68 -4.97 12.85
N GLY A 31 -16.83 -3.92 12.03
CA GLY A 31 -17.45 -2.67 12.45
C GLY A 31 -16.60 -1.79 13.38
N PHE A 32 -15.38 -2.19 13.75
CA PHE A 32 -14.55 -1.43 14.70
C PHE A 32 -13.67 -0.40 13.99
N PRO A 33 -13.86 0.92 14.24
CA PRO A 33 -12.97 1.95 13.71
C PRO A 33 -11.64 1.99 14.47
N ALA A 34 -10.63 2.65 13.90
CA ALA A 34 -9.33 2.81 14.58
C ALA A 34 -9.45 3.51 15.94
N LEU A 35 -10.42 4.43 16.08
CA LEU A 35 -10.72 5.12 17.33
C LEU A 35 -10.99 4.16 18.50
N PHE A 36 -11.66 3.04 18.25
CA PHE A 36 -11.94 2.04 19.29
C PHE A 36 -10.64 1.51 19.89
N PHE A 37 -9.70 1.10 19.04
CA PHE A 37 -8.39 0.59 19.48
C PHE A 37 -7.55 1.66 20.18
N GLN A 38 -7.65 2.92 19.74
CA GLN A 38 -6.93 4.04 20.35
C GLN A 38 -7.46 4.38 21.75
N CYS A 39 -8.78 4.39 21.95
CA CYS A 39 -9.39 4.73 23.24
C CYS A 39 -9.29 3.58 24.26
N PHE A 40 -9.50 2.34 23.82
CA PHE A 40 -9.58 1.18 24.71
C PHE A 40 -8.26 0.40 24.78
N TRP A 41 -7.15 0.97 24.31
CA TRP A 41 -5.83 0.31 24.30
C TRP A 41 -5.39 -0.18 25.69
N HIS A 42 -5.73 0.57 26.74
CA HIS A 42 -5.44 0.20 28.13
C HIS A 42 -6.18 -1.08 28.59
N ILE A 43 -7.20 -1.51 27.85
CA ILE A 43 -7.98 -2.74 28.12
C ILE A 43 -7.54 -3.86 27.19
N ILE A 44 -7.51 -3.59 25.88
CA ILE A 44 -7.33 -4.64 24.84
C ILE A 44 -5.91 -4.70 24.27
N GLY A 45 -5.03 -3.77 24.63
CA GLY A 45 -3.74 -3.58 23.98
C GLY A 45 -2.83 -4.79 24.10
N ASP A 46 -2.82 -5.45 25.26
CA ASP A 46 -2.03 -6.67 25.47
C ASP A 46 -2.48 -7.82 24.55
N ASP A 47 -3.78 -8.07 24.48
CA ASP A 47 -4.34 -9.13 23.64
C ASP A 47 -4.12 -8.85 22.15
N ILE A 48 -4.33 -7.60 21.72
CA ILE A 48 -4.11 -7.19 20.33
C ILE A 48 -2.64 -7.29 19.95
N SER A 49 -1.73 -6.83 20.80
CA SER A 49 -0.29 -6.94 20.55
C SER A 49 0.15 -8.39 20.50
N HIS A 50 -0.29 -9.22 21.43
CA HIS A 50 0.03 -10.65 21.41
C HIS A 50 -0.47 -11.30 20.10
N TYR A 51 -1.72 -11.07 19.72
CA TYR A 51 -2.28 -11.58 18.47
C TYR A 51 -1.48 -11.13 17.23
N VAL A 52 -1.19 -9.84 17.12
CA VAL A 52 -0.45 -9.27 15.98
C VAL A 52 0.96 -9.86 15.87
N LEU A 53 1.66 -10.02 17.00
CA LEU A 53 3.00 -10.59 17.03
C LEU A 53 3.00 -12.08 16.69
N GLU A 54 2.03 -12.85 17.16
CA GLU A 54 1.89 -14.26 16.80
C GLU A 54 1.62 -14.43 15.29
N VAL A 55 0.81 -13.56 14.67
CA VAL A 55 0.59 -13.57 13.22
C VAL A 55 1.88 -13.23 12.46
N LEU A 56 2.55 -12.15 12.85
CA LEU A 56 3.76 -11.68 12.16
C LEU A 56 4.92 -12.68 12.23
N ASN A 57 5.01 -13.44 13.32
CA ASN A 57 6.00 -14.51 13.49
C ASN A 57 5.56 -15.85 12.87
N GLY A 58 4.44 -15.88 12.15
CA GLY A 58 3.95 -17.07 11.44
C GLY A 58 3.43 -18.19 12.36
N ARG A 59 3.08 -17.89 13.61
CA ARG A 59 2.60 -18.88 14.59
C ARG A 59 1.10 -19.11 14.53
N ILE A 60 0.34 -18.09 14.11
CA ILE A 60 -1.11 -18.17 13.93
C ILE A 60 -1.53 -17.58 12.58
N GLU A 61 -2.61 -18.11 12.02
CA GLU A 61 -3.21 -17.57 10.80
C GLU A 61 -4.13 -16.37 11.10
N MET A 62 -4.26 -15.47 10.12
CA MET A 62 -5.13 -14.28 10.20
C MET A 62 -6.63 -14.61 10.33
N GLY A 63 -7.05 -15.81 9.95
CA GLY A 63 -8.45 -16.27 10.05
C GLY A 63 -9.49 -15.25 9.56
N ASN A 64 -10.48 -14.96 10.41
CA ASN A 64 -11.58 -14.04 10.10
C ASN A 64 -11.16 -12.57 9.91
N ILE A 65 -9.98 -12.16 10.37
CA ILE A 65 -9.51 -10.78 10.26
C ILE A 65 -9.15 -10.41 8.82
N ASN A 66 -8.80 -11.41 8.01
CA ASN A 66 -8.54 -11.24 6.59
C ASN A 66 -9.82 -11.05 5.75
N LYS A 67 -11.01 -11.21 6.35
CA LYS A 67 -12.28 -10.96 5.64
C LYS A 67 -12.41 -9.48 5.32
N THR A 68 -12.72 -9.19 4.06
CA THR A 68 -12.80 -7.82 3.54
C THR A 68 -14.17 -7.56 2.94
N HIS A 69 -14.78 -6.44 3.27
CA HIS A 69 -16.02 -6.00 2.64
C HIS A 69 -15.72 -5.14 1.41
N VAL A 70 -16.19 -5.53 0.23
CA VAL A 70 -15.99 -4.76 -1.01
C VAL A 70 -17.18 -3.83 -1.22
N VAL A 71 -16.92 -2.52 -1.21
CA VAL A 71 -17.90 -1.47 -1.47
C VAL A 71 -17.64 -0.87 -2.85
N LEU A 72 -18.71 -0.62 -3.61
CA LEU A 72 -18.62 0.01 -4.93
C LEU A 72 -18.87 1.51 -4.82
N ILE A 73 -17.83 2.32 -5.11
CA ILE A 73 -17.97 3.78 -5.17
C ILE A 73 -18.23 4.21 -6.61
N PRO A 74 -19.30 4.99 -6.90
CA PRO A 74 -19.56 5.48 -8.24
C PRO A 74 -18.47 6.45 -8.71
N LYS A 75 -17.98 6.29 -9.94
CA LYS A 75 -17.05 7.23 -10.59
C LYS A 75 -17.77 8.37 -11.32
N VAL A 76 -19.07 8.21 -11.57
CA VAL A 76 -19.94 9.11 -12.33
C VAL A 76 -21.29 9.24 -11.64
N ASP A 77 -22.01 10.34 -11.87
CA ASP A 77 -23.27 10.69 -11.18
C ASP A 77 -24.38 9.61 -11.29
N LYS A 78 -24.46 8.92 -12.43
CA LYS A 78 -25.50 7.90 -12.69
C LYS A 78 -24.89 6.66 -13.34
N PRO A 79 -24.23 5.79 -12.57
CA PRO A 79 -23.56 4.62 -13.12
C PRO A 79 -24.59 3.60 -13.59
N LYS A 80 -24.44 3.12 -14.82
CA LYS A 80 -25.26 2.07 -15.45
C LYS A 80 -24.49 0.76 -15.68
N LYS A 81 -23.15 0.80 -15.59
CA LYS A 81 -22.26 -0.34 -15.83
C LYS A 81 -21.31 -0.54 -14.65
N LEU A 82 -20.92 -1.79 -14.37
CA LEU A 82 -19.96 -2.10 -13.29
C LEU A 82 -18.60 -1.42 -13.47
N SER A 83 -18.16 -1.19 -14.71
CA SER A 83 -16.90 -0.46 -15.00
C SER A 83 -16.90 1.00 -14.52
N GLN A 84 -18.08 1.58 -14.32
CA GLN A 84 -18.26 2.93 -13.80
C GLN A 84 -18.22 3.00 -12.27
N PHE A 85 -18.00 1.86 -11.60
CA PHE A 85 -17.72 1.81 -10.17
C PHE A 85 -16.22 1.58 -9.92
N ARG A 86 -15.74 2.08 -8.80
CA ARG A 86 -14.45 1.74 -8.21
C ARG A 86 -14.72 0.80 -7.04
N PRO A 87 -14.31 -0.47 -7.10
CA PRO A 87 -14.35 -1.32 -5.92
C PRO A 87 -13.32 -0.80 -4.90
N ILE A 88 -13.74 -0.74 -3.63
CA ILE A 88 -12.88 -0.44 -2.50
C ILE A 88 -13.03 -1.55 -1.47
N SER A 89 -11.90 -2.12 -1.11
CA SER A 89 -11.78 -3.17 -0.10
C SER A 89 -11.67 -2.56 1.29
N LEU A 90 -12.69 -2.75 2.12
CA LEU A 90 -12.72 -2.37 3.53
C LEU A 90 -12.23 -3.54 4.39
N CYS A 91 -10.92 -3.56 4.67
CA CYS A 91 -10.33 -4.55 5.58
C CYS A 91 -10.52 -4.16 7.04
N ASN A 92 -10.53 -5.14 7.94
CA ASN A 92 -10.54 -4.91 9.39
C ASN A 92 -9.31 -4.09 9.84
N VAL A 93 -9.47 -3.31 10.92
CA VAL A 93 -8.38 -2.45 11.41
C VAL A 93 -7.16 -3.28 11.83
N LEU A 94 -7.38 -4.45 12.43
CA LEU A 94 -6.31 -5.39 12.82
C LEU A 94 -5.45 -5.85 11.63
N TYR A 95 -6.09 -6.23 10.51
CA TYR A 95 -5.36 -6.53 9.27
C TYR A 95 -4.49 -5.34 8.84
N LYS A 96 -5.07 -4.14 8.88
CA LYS A 96 -4.36 -2.92 8.46
C LYS A 96 -3.27 -2.50 9.45
N ILE A 97 -3.30 -2.94 10.71
CA ILE A 97 -2.20 -2.76 11.69
C ILE A 97 -1.02 -3.64 11.29
N ILE A 98 -1.27 -4.93 11.03
CA ILE A 98 -0.25 -5.89 10.59
C ILE A 98 0.43 -5.40 9.31
N ALA A 99 -0.37 -5.02 8.30
CA ALA A 99 0.16 -4.47 7.05
C ALA A 99 0.99 -3.18 7.26
N LYS A 100 0.60 -2.32 8.21
CA LYS A 100 1.34 -1.09 8.51
C LYS A 100 2.70 -1.38 9.14
N ILE A 101 2.80 -2.38 10.01
CA ILE A 101 4.06 -2.80 10.63
C ILE A 101 5.00 -3.36 9.56
N LEU A 102 4.49 -4.22 8.66
CA LEU A 102 5.27 -4.75 7.53
C LEU A 102 5.80 -3.62 6.63
N VAL A 103 4.96 -2.64 6.30
CA VAL A 103 5.39 -1.47 5.52
C VAL A 103 6.45 -0.66 6.27
N ALA A 104 6.30 -0.44 7.57
CA ALA A 104 7.29 0.28 8.36
C ALA A 104 8.66 -0.42 8.37
N CYS A 105 8.65 -1.76 8.40
CA CYS A 105 9.86 -2.57 8.30
C CYS A 105 10.53 -2.48 6.91
N MET A 106 9.74 -2.53 5.83
CA MET A 106 10.29 -2.50 4.46
C MET A 106 10.66 -1.10 3.96
N SER A 107 9.97 -0.05 4.43
CA SER A 107 10.09 1.31 3.89
C SER A 107 11.52 1.85 3.82
N PRO A 108 12.41 1.65 4.82
CA PRO A 108 13.78 2.17 4.79
C PRO A 108 14.65 1.57 3.67
N ILE A 109 14.23 0.46 3.08
CA ILE A 109 15.00 -0.30 2.08
C ILE A 109 14.46 -0.07 0.67
N LEU A 110 13.22 0.43 0.54
CA LEU A 110 12.63 0.68 -0.77
C LEU A 110 13.45 1.67 -1.61
N ASP A 111 14.08 2.66 -0.97
CA ASP A 111 14.87 3.66 -1.70
C ASP A 111 16.12 3.10 -2.39
N CYS A 112 16.73 2.02 -1.87
CA CYS A 112 17.86 1.38 -2.55
C CYS A 112 17.42 0.33 -3.59
N CYS A 113 16.18 -0.13 -3.53
CA CYS A 113 15.64 -1.14 -4.43
C CYS A 113 14.88 -0.54 -5.63
N ILE A 114 14.44 0.72 -5.53
CA ILE A 114 13.58 1.35 -6.53
C ILE A 114 14.27 2.55 -7.16
N ASP A 115 14.34 2.53 -8.49
CA ASP A 115 14.87 3.61 -9.33
C ASP A 115 14.24 4.97 -9.01
N GLU A 116 15.04 6.04 -9.05
CA GLU A 116 14.62 7.42 -8.77
C GLU A 116 13.47 7.89 -9.67
N ALA A 117 13.35 7.35 -10.88
CA ALA A 117 12.26 7.67 -11.81
C ALA A 117 10.88 7.21 -11.31
N GLN A 118 10.82 6.29 -10.34
CA GLN A 118 9.55 5.91 -9.71
C GLN A 118 9.18 6.91 -8.61
N GLY A 119 8.39 7.93 -8.97
CA GLY A 119 7.94 8.96 -8.03
C GLY A 119 6.67 8.66 -7.20
N ALA A 120 6.00 7.51 -7.41
CA ALA A 120 4.74 7.18 -6.73
C ALA A 120 4.93 6.15 -5.62
N PHE A 121 4.14 6.28 -4.54
CA PHE A 121 4.07 5.34 -3.40
C PHE A 121 5.37 5.15 -2.61
N ILE A 122 6.34 6.05 -2.73
CA ILE A 122 7.58 6.07 -1.95
C ILE A 122 7.60 7.34 -1.11
N GLN A 123 7.97 7.22 0.16
CA GLN A 123 8.03 8.35 1.08
C GLN A 123 9.06 9.37 0.59
N GLY A 124 8.70 10.66 0.57
CA GLY A 124 9.58 11.74 0.13
C GLY A 124 9.63 11.98 -1.39
N ARG A 125 8.97 11.14 -2.20
CA ARG A 125 8.85 11.34 -3.66
C ARG A 125 7.47 11.89 -4.01
N HIS A 126 7.40 12.81 -4.96
CA HIS A 126 6.15 13.49 -5.32
C HIS A 126 5.77 13.25 -6.79
N ILE A 127 4.46 13.14 -7.05
CA ILE A 127 3.94 12.95 -8.42
C ILE A 127 4.26 14.13 -9.35
N THR A 128 4.55 15.30 -8.78
CA THR A 128 5.00 16.49 -9.50
C THR A 128 6.33 16.27 -10.21
N ASP A 129 7.21 15.46 -9.63
CA ASP A 129 8.54 15.18 -10.17
C ASP A 129 8.42 14.40 -11.49
N ASN A 130 7.54 13.39 -11.52
CA ASN A 130 7.20 12.65 -12.73
C ASN A 130 6.59 13.55 -13.83
N THR A 131 5.85 14.60 -13.43
CA THR A 131 5.26 15.56 -14.38
C THR A 131 6.36 16.40 -15.04
N LEU A 132 7.37 16.81 -14.28
CA LEU A 132 8.53 17.54 -14.79
C LEU A 132 9.35 16.68 -15.76
N ILE A 133 9.68 15.44 -15.38
CA ILE A 133 10.38 14.49 -16.24
C ILE A 133 9.63 14.29 -17.56
N THR A 134 8.30 14.11 -17.49
CA THR A 134 7.45 13.97 -18.69
C THR A 134 7.54 15.21 -19.58
N TYR A 135 7.52 16.41 -18.99
CA TYR A 135 7.64 17.66 -19.73
C TYR A 135 8.99 17.77 -20.44
N GLU A 136 10.09 17.42 -19.77
CA GLU A 136 11.45 17.42 -20.35
C GLU A 136 11.60 16.42 -21.50
N VAL A 137 11.02 15.22 -21.36
CA VAL A 137 10.97 14.21 -22.43
C VAL A 137 10.23 14.77 -23.65
N LEU A 138 9.02 15.31 -23.46
CA LEU A 138 8.22 15.88 -24.55
C LEU A 138 8.89 17.11 -25.19
N HIS A 139 9.54 17.96 -24.38
CA HIS A 139 10.29 19.10 -24.85
C HIS A 139 11.48 18.66 -25.73
N SER A 140 12.24 17.67 -25.28
CA SER A 140 13.39 17.11 -26.01
C SER A 140 12.97 16.53 -27.36
N LEU A 141 11.80 15.87 -27.42
CA LEU A 141 11.20 15.43 -28.67
C LEU A 141 10.85 16.59 -29.61
N LYS A 142 10.23 17.65 -29.06
CA LYS A 142 9.88 18.86 -29.84
C LYS A 142 11.10 19.57 -30.43
N MET A 143 12.21 19.58 -29.69
CA MET A 143 13.43 20.26 -30.12
C MET A 143 14.23 19.46 -31.16
N LYS A 144 14.11 18.13 -31.16
CA LYS A 144 14.79 17.26 -32.12
C LYS A 144 14.09 17.24 -33.49
N LYS A 145 14.27 18.31 -34.27
CA LYS A 145 13.66 18.51 -35.60
C LYS A 145 14.44 17.94 -36.78
N LYS A 146 15.70 17.51 -36.59
CA LYS A 146 16.61 17.01 -37.64
C LYS A 146 17.43 15.82 -37.14
N GLY A 147 17.88 14.98 -38.07
CA GLY A 147 18.74 13.82 -37.79
C GLY A 147 18.16 12.51 -38.34
N ILE A 148 19.00 11.49 -38.48
CA ILE A 148 18.63 10.18 -39.07
C ILE A 148 17.86 9.30 -38.06
N LYS A 149 18.10 9.49 -36.75
CA LYS A 149 17.44 8.75 -35.67
C LYS A 149 16.26 9.53 -35.10
N GLY A 150 15.04 9.03 -35.30
CA GLY A 150 13.83 9.53 -34.64
C GLY A 150 13.74 9.08 -33.18
N ASN A 151 13.06 9.87 -32.36
CA ASN A 151 12.73 9.52 -30.98
C ASN A 151 11.20 9.40 -30.86
N PHE A 152 10.71 8.55 -29.97
CA PHE A 152 9.28 8.43 -29.65
C PHE A 152 9.10 8.25 -28.15
N THR A 153 7.91 8.56 -27.64
CA THR A 153 7.50 8.27 -26.26
C THR A 153 6.47 7.16 -26.26
N LEU A 154 6.61 6.22 -25.33
CA LEU A 154 5.65 5.15 -25.08
C LEU A 154 4.94 5.41 -23.75
N LYS A 155 3.61 5.40 -23.77
CA LYS A 155 2.78 5.43 -22.57
C LYS A 155 2.09 4.09 -22.40
N LEU A 156 2.41 3.39 -21.32
CA LEU A 156 1.81 2.11 -20.94
C LEU A 156 0.86 2.32 -19.75
N ASP A 157 -0.27 1.63 -19.75
CA ASP A 157 -1.22 1.60 -18.64
C ASP A 157 -1.65 0.16 -18.37
N LEU A 158 -1.66 -0.23 -17.09
CA LEU A 158 -1.97 -1.59 -16.67
C LEU A 158 -3.43 -1.69 -16.24
N ILE A 159 -4.14 -2.66 -16.79
CA ILE A 159 -5.54 -2.91 -16.42
C ILE A 159 -5.57 -3.59 -15.06
N LYS A 160 -6.16 -2.94 -14.05
CA LYS A 160 -6.40 -3.54 -12.72
C LYS A 160 -5.13 -4.17 -12.14
N ALA A 161 -4.06 -3.38 -12.02
CA ALA A 161 -2.73 -3.86 -11.63
C ALA A 161 -2.72 -4.84 -10.45
N TYR A 162 -3.48 -4.58 -9.38
CA TYR A 162 -3.54 -5.46 -8.20
C TYR A 162 -4.35 -6.75 -8.40
N ASP A 163 -5.29 -6.79 -9.36
CA ASP A 163 -6.11 -7.97 -9.65
C ASP A 163 -5.40 -8.93 -10.63
N GLN A 164 -4.33 -8.48 -11.29
CA GLN A 164 -3.59 -9.24 -12.30
C GLN A 164 -2.21 -9.73 -11.84
N LEU A 165 -1.88 -9.57 -10.55
CA LEU A 165 -0.60 -10.04 -10.01
C LEU A 165 -0.59 -11.55 -9.84
N GLU A 166 0.50 -12.17 -10.28
CA GLU A 166 0.79 -13.58 -10.04
C GLU A 166 1.54 -13.73 -8.72
N TRP A 167 1.00 -14.53 -7.80
CA TRP A 167 1.57 -14.72 -6.46
C TRP A 167 2.94 -15.41 -6.51
N ASP A 168 3.12 -16.37 -7.41
CA ASP A 168 4.40 -17.09 -7.57
C ASP A 168 5.51 -16.15 -8.05
N PHE A 169 5.18 -15.21 -8.94
CA PHE A 169 6.11 -14.17 -9.39
C PHE A 169 6.52 -13.26 -8.22
N LEU A 170 5.55 -12.80 -7.42
CA LEU A 170 5.85 -11.97 -6.24
C LEU A 170 6.71 -12.72 -5.21
N ALA A 171 6.40 -13.98 -4.94
CA ALA A 171 7.19 -14.83 -4.05
C ALA A 171 8.63 -15.01 -4.57
N GLY A 172 8.79 -15.23 -5.89
CA GLY A 172 10.10 -15.32 -6.53
C GLY A 172 10.92 -14.03 -6.44
N MET A 173 10.27 -12.86 -6.48
CA MET A 173 10.94 -11.56 -6.34
C MET A 173 11.38 -11.27 -4.89
N MET A 174 10.72 -11.88 -3.91
CA MET A 174 10.99 -11.69 -2.47
C MET A 174 12.02 -12.68 -1.89
N ASN A 175 12.39 -13.72 -2.65
CA ASN A 175 13.41 -14.71 -2.29
C ASN A 175 14.80 -14.29 -2.78
#